data_AF-A0A833RZK6-F1
#
_entry.id   AF-A0A833RZK6-F1
#
_cell.length_a   1.000
_cell.length_b   1.000
_cell.length_c   1.000
_cell.angle_alpha   90.00
_cell.angle_beta   90.00
_cell.angle_gamma   90.00
#
_symmetry.space_group_name_H-M   'P 1'
#
loop_
_entity.id
_entity.type
_entity.pdbx_description
1 polymer ?
#
loop_
_entity_poly.entity_id
_entity_poly.type
_entity_poly.pdbx_seq_one_letter_code
_entity_poly.pdbx_strand_id
1 'polypeptide(L)'
;MKEDKVDDEVSPSKQTKIDSFKDAFRELTKSEFFNEPVPGPSKATDSSKFNTLLVNLKQKGNPLLKFVTNVPWEYSEIVPDYVMGKTTCALFLSIRYHQLNPDYIHERLKALGHMYNLRVLLVQVDVPEPHHALKHLTRICILADLTLMLAWSAEDAGKIIETYKIYENKSPDAIMERSDTAPYQKLMNALTTIRSVNKTDATTLLSTFGTLSELIQAQPNTLALCPGIGIQKAERIHKTLHEQFLCPSKSVK
;
A
#
# COMPACT_ATOMS: atom_id res chain seq x y z
N MET A 1 0.02 -60.65 82.23
CA MET A 1 0.35 -62.04 81.89
C MET A 1 0.47 -62.09 80.38
N LYS A 2 1.70 -62.09 79.85
CA LYS A 2 2.39 -63.25 79.22
C LYS A 2 1.64 -63.76 77.98
N GLU A 3 2.17 -63.42 76.79
CA GLU A 3 2.90 -64.33 75.84
C GLU A 3 1.91 -65.21 75.06
N ASP A 4 2.01 -65.54 73.76
CA ASP A 4 2.77 -65.14 72.57
C ASP A 4 2.22 -66.03 71.43
N LYS A 5 2.24 -65.55 70.17
CA LYS A 5 2.50 -66.27 68.88
C LYS A 5 1.85 -65.51 67.71
N VAL A 6 2.59 -64.82 66.81
CA VAL A 6 3.61 -65.23 65.82
C VAL A 6 2.98 -65.64 64.47
N ASP A 7 3.17 -64.72 63.53
CA ASP A 7 3.52 -64.80 62.09
C ASP A 7 2.59 -65.47 61.05
N ASP A 8 2.18 -64.67 60.05
CA ASP A 8 2.63 -64.91 58.67
C ASP A 8 2.61 -63.63 57.81
N GLU A 9 3.59 -63.57 56.90
CA GLU A 9 4.10 -62.41 56.16
C GLU A 9 3.16 -61.80 55.09
N VAL A 10 3.33 -60.49 54.81
CA VAL A 10 3.92 -59.94 53.56
C VAL A 10 3.95 -58.41 53.64
N SER A 11 5.14 -57.84 53.43
CA SER A 11 5.45 -56.40 53.45
C SER A 11 4.91 -55.65 52.22
N PRO A 12 4.59 -54.34 52.34
CA PRO A 12 4.19 -53.52 51.20
C PRO A 12 5.42 -52.99 50.43
N SER A 13 5.39 -53.07 49.10
CA SER A 13 6.37 -52.42 48.24
C SER A 13 6.10 -50.91 48.13
N LYS A 14 7.19 -50.15 48.20
CA LYS A 14 7.29 -48.70 48.30
C LYS A 14 6.67 -47.97 47.10
N GLN A 15 6.04 -46.83 47.38
CA GLN A 15 5.67 -45.79 46.42
C GLN A 15 6.91 -45.28 45.66
N THR A 16 6.82 -45.26 44.33
CA THR A 16 7.80 -44.56 43.46
C THR A 16 7.18 -43.25 42.99
N LYS A 17 7.79 -42.12 43.38
CA LYS A 17 7.48 -40.78 42.87
C LYS A 17 7.76 -40.73 41.37
N ILE A 18 6.77 -40.33 40.58
CA ILE A 18 6.92 -40.06 39.15
C ILE A 18 7.37 -38.60 39.02
N ASP A 19 8.68 -38.39 38.93
CA ASP A 19 9.30 -37.09 38.70
C ASP A 19 9.45 -36.85 37.18
N SER A 20 8.38 -36.41 36.51
CA SER A 20 8.43 -35.57 35.29
C SER A 20 7.04 -35.49 34.66
N PHE A 21 6.46 -34.29 34.67
CA PHE A 21 5.17 -33.99 34.03
C PHE A 21 5.13 -34.36 32.53
N LYS A 22 6.29 -34.40 31.86
CA LYS A 22 6.39 -34.75 30.44
C LYS A 22 6.10 -36.22 30.16
N ASP A 23 6.41 -37.11 31.10
CA ASP A 23 6.21 -38.55 30.90
C ASP A 23 4.76 -38.94 31.15
N ALA A 24 4.12 -38.34 32.15
CA ALA A 24 2.67 -38.45 32.37
C ALA A 24 1.87 -37.90 31.17
N PHE A 25 2.32 -36.80 30.55
CA PHE A 25 1.65 -36.23 29.37
C PHE A 25 1.80 -37.11 28.13
N ARG A 26 2.95 -37.76 27.95
CA ARG A 26 3.19 -38.70 26.84
C ARG A 26 2.34 -39.96 26.93
N GLU A 27 2.08 -40.47 28.13
CA GLU A 27 1.17 -41.60 28.31
C GLU A 27 -0.29 -41.21 28.01
N LEU A 28 -0.70 -40.00 28.36
CA LEU A 28 -2.05 -39.50 28.06
C LEU A 28 -2.32 -39.43 26.55
N THR A 29 -1.33 -38.96 25.77
CA THR A 29 -1.43 -38.87 24.30
C THR A 29 -1.43 -40.22 23.58
N LYS A 30 -1.07 -41.31 24.27
CA LYS A 30 -1.09 -42.68 23.72
C LYS A 30 -2.36 -43.45 24.09
N SER A 31 -3.24 -42.87 24.91
CA SER A 31 -4.49 -43.51 25.30
C SER A 31 -5.49 -43.53 24.14
N GLU A 32 -6.27 -44.60 24.03
CA GLU A 32 -7.32 -44.80 22.99
C GLU A 32 -8.46 -43.78 23.05
N PHE A 33 -8.41 -42.83 24.00
CA PHE A 33 -9.35 -41.72 24.14
C PHE A 33 -8.83 -40.39 23.58
N PHE A 34 -7.61 -40.36 23.04
CA PHE A 34 -7.01 -39.16 22.44
C PHE A 34 -7.20 -39.17 20.91
N ASN A 35 -8.22 -38.46 20.41
CA ASN A 35 -8.39 -38.22 18.98
C ASN A 35 -7.50 -37.04 18.52
N GLU A 36 -6.67 -37.24 17.49
CA GLU A 36 -5.95 -36.16 16.80
C GLU A 36 -6.94 -35.11 16.24
N PRO A 37 -6.68 -33.80 16.41
CA PRO A 37 -7.55 -32.79 15.85
C PRO A 37 -7.33 -32.71 14.33
N VAL A 38 -8.34 -33.13 13.57
CA VAL A 38 -8.50 -32.87 12.14
C VAL A 38 -8.50 -31.35 11.89
N PRO A 39 -7.84 -30.80 10.85
CA PRO A 39 -7.88 -29.37 10.57
C PRO A 39 -9.28 -28.97 10.08
N GLY A 40 -10.09 -28.45 10.99
CA GLY A 40 -11.45 -27.95 10.77
C GLY A 40 -11.76 -26.85 11.80
N PRO A 41 -12.68 -25.92 11.50
CA PRO A 41 -12.56 -24.51 11.83
C PRO A 41 -12.61 -24.26 13.34
N SER A 42 -11.56 -23.62 13.84
CA SER A 42 -11.53 -23.03 15.17
C SER A 42 -12.69 -22.04 15.30
N LYS A 43 -13.48 -22.20 16.36
CA LYS A 43 -14.54 -21.27 16.77
C LYS A 43 -14.02 -19.83 16.73
N ALA A 44 -14.57 -19.03 15.82
CA ALA A 44 -14.22 -17.63 15.65
C ALA A 44 -14.68 -16.83 16.87
N THR A 45 -13.72 -16.19 17.55
CA THR A 45 -13.96 -14.91 18.19
C THR A 45 -14.27 -13.90 17.07
N ASP A 46 -15.48 -13.34 17.07
CA ASP A 46 -16.02 -12.41 16.07
C ASP A 46 -15.32 -11.03 16.11
N SER A 47 -14.02 -11.00 15.81
CA SER A 47 -13.23 -9.76 15.83
C SER A 47 -12.09 -9.76 14.82
N SER A 48 -12.36 -10.00 13.53
CA SER A 48 -11.50 -9.54 12.40
C SER A 48 -12.02 -9.79 10.97
N LYS A 49 -13.31 -10.04 10.73
CA LYS A 49 -13.85 -10.28 9.36
C LYS A 49 -13.64 -9.10 8.36
N PHE A 50 -13.21 -7.93 8.84
CA PHE A 50 -13.02 -6.75 7.98
C PHE A 50 -11.69 -6.70 7.23
N ASN A 51 -10.72 -7.58 7.54
CA ASN A 51 -9.38 -7.52 6.92
C ASN A 51 -9.05 -8.70 6.01
N THR A 52 -10.06 -9.43 5.56
CA THR A 52 -9.89 -10.54 4.61
C THR A 52 -10.28 -10.10 3.21
N LEU A 53 -9.48 -10.48 2.20
CA LEU A 53 -9.82 -10.32 0.78
C LEU A 53 -10.83 -11.41 0.39
N LEU A 54 -11.99 -11.02 -0.15
CA LEU A 54 -12.97 -11.99 -0.62
C LEU A 54 -12.69 -12.33 -2.09
N VAL A 55 -12.62 -13.62 -2.39
CA VAL A 55 -12.30 -14.15 -3.72
C VAL A 55 -13.50 -14.91 -4.25
N ASN A 56 -13.86 -14.67 -5.51
CA ASN A 56 -14.94 -15.39 -6.15
C ASN A 56 -14.54 -16.85 -6.40
N LEU A 57 -15.49 -17.79 -6.22
CA LEU A 57 -15.29 -19.20 -6.57
C LEU A 57 -14.86 -19.41 -8.02
N LYS A 58 -15.27 -18.51 -8.94
CA LYS A 58 -14.84 -18.52 -10.35
C LYS A 58 -13.33 -18.32 -10.54
N GLN A 59 -12.65 -17.71 -9.57
CA GLN A 59 -11.20 -17.49 -9.60
C GLN A 59 -10.40 -18.66 -9.02
N LYS A 60 -11.05 -19.78 -8.69
CA LYS A 60 -10.38 -21.00 -8.24
C LYS A 60 -9.40 -21.49 -9.30
N GLY A 61 -8.14 -21.65 -8.91
CA GLY A 61 -7.06 -22.09 -9.81
C GLY A 61 -6.34 -20.95 -10.55
N ASN A 62 -6.75 -19.70 -10.36
CA ASN A 62 -6.02 -18.56 -10.91
C ASN A 62 -4.62 -18.45 -10.27
N PRO A 63 -3.52 -18.43 -11.05
CA PRO A 63 -2.17 -18.39 -10.51
C PRO A 63 -1.88 -17.16 -9.65
N LEU A 64 -2.60 -16.04 -9.85
CA LEU A 64 -2.37 -14.82 -9.08
C LEU A 64 -2.60 -15.00 -7.57
N LEU A 65 -3.48 -15.92 -7.17
CA LEU A 65 -3.77 -16.22 -5.77
C LEU A 65 -2.55 -16.75 -5.01
N LYS A 66 -1.59 -17.37 -5.70
CA LYS A 66 -0.33 -17.84 -5.09
C LYS A 66 0.57 -16.69 -4.63
N PHE A 67 0.40 -15.52 -5.24
CA PHE A 67 1.19 -14.32 -4.97
C PHE A 67 0.49 -13.36 -4.02
N VAL A 68 -0.71 -13.71 -3.53
CA VAL A 68 -1.40 -13.01 -2.45
C VAL A 68 -1.02 -13.69 -1.12
N THR A 69 0.02 -13.18 -0.47
CA THR A 69 0.62 -13.71 0.76
C THR A 69 0.55 -12.73 1.94
N ASN A 70 0.54 -11.42 1.68
CA ASN A 70 0.56 -10.38 2.70
C ASN A 70 -0.83 -10.13 3.32
N VAL A 71 -1.88 -10.67 2.70
CA VAL A 71 -3.27 -10.44 3.07
C VAL A 71 -4.00 -11.79 3.13
N PRO A 72 -4.75 -12.08 4.22
CA PRO A 72 -5.58 -13.28 4.27
C PRO A 72 -6.72 -13.17 3.26
N TRP A 73 -7.05 -14.27 2.59
CA TRP A 73 -8.14 -14.31 1.63
C TRP A 73 -9.00 -15.55 1.81
N GLU A 74 -10.28 -15.43 1.46
CA GLU A 74 -11.26 -16.53 1.55
C GLU A 74 -12.15 -16.56 0.31
N TYR A 75 -12.64 -17.76 -0.04
CA TYR A 75 -13.64 -17.88 -1.08
C TYR A 75 -15.02 -17.46 -0.57
N SER A 76 -15.71 -16.64 -1.35
CA SER A 76 -17.05 -16.19 -1.04
C SER A 76 -17.91 -16.12 -2.31
N GLU A 77 -19.23 -16.20 -2.14
CA GLU A 77 -20.17 -16.00 -3.24
C GLU A 77 -20.39 -14.51 -3.45
N ILE A 78 -19.54 -13.95 -4.33
CA ILE A 78 -19.53 -12.53 -4.67
C ILE A 78 -19.78 -12.33 -6.17
N VAL A 79 -20.26 -11.15 -6.54
CA VAL A 79 -20.42 -10.78 -7.95
C VAL A 79 -19.09 -10.41 -8.62
N PRO A 80 -18.24 -9.51 -8.08
CA PRO A 80 -16.92 -9.25 -8.64
C PRO A 80 -15.99 -10.46 -8.47
N ASP A 81 -14.79 -10.39 -9.04
CA ASP A 81 -13.78 -11.45 -8.88
C ASP A 81 -13.06 -11.35 -7.54
N TYR A 82 -12.84 -10.11 -7.08
CA TYR A 82 -12.19 -9.80 -5.81
C TYR A 82 -12.90 -8.63 -5.12
N VAL A 83 -13.11 -8.72 -3.81
CA VAL A 83 -13.54 -7.59 -2.98
C VAL A 83 -12.39 -7.18 -2.07
N MET A 84 -11.83 -6.01 -2.34
CA MET A 84 -10.63 -5.48 -1.69
C MET A 84 -10.96 -4.49 -0.58
N GLY A 85 -12.23 -4.14 -0.42
CA GLY A 85 -12.71 -3.31 0.68
C GLY A 85 -14.21 -3.12 0.66
N LYS A 86 -14.75 -2.36 1.62
CA LYS A 86 -16.22 -2.14 1.74
C LYS A 86 -16.84 -1.55 0.47
N THR A 87 -16.14 -0.63 -0.19
CA THR A 87 -16.62 0.08 -1.38
C THR A 87 -15.75 -0.16 -2.61
N THR A 88 -14.83 -1.13 -2.53
CA THR A 88 -13.80 -1.39 -3.54
C THR A 88 -13.83 -2.84 -4.01
N CYS A 89 -13.95 -3.02 -5.33
CA CYS A 89 -13.90 -4.33 -5.96
C CYS A 89 -12.97 -4.35 -7.17
N ALA A 90 -12.53 -5.55 -7.56
CA ALA A 90 -11.84 -5.79 -8.81
C ALA A 90 -12.48 -6.90 -9.65
N LEU A 91 -12.48 -6.70 -10.96
CA LEU A 91 -12.67 -7.71 -11.98
C LEU A 91 -11.31 -8.09 -12.56
N PHE A 92 -11.09 -9.36 -12.84
CA PHE A 92 -9.86 -9.85 -13.44
C PHE A 92 -10.10 -10.34 -14.86
N LEU A 93 -9.21 -9.94 -15.78
CA LEU A 93 -9.28 -10.29 -17.19
C LEU A 93 -7.88 -10.46 -17.77
N SER A 94 -7.60 -11.59 -18.43
CA SER A 94 -6.41 -11.71 -19.28
C SER A 94 -6.71 -11.19 -20.69
N ILE A 95 -5.73 -10.56 -21.35
CA ILE A 95 -5.90 -10.10 -22.74
C ILE A 95 -6.15 -11.28 -23.67
N ARG A 96 -5.42 -12.39 -23.50
CA ARG A 96 -5.66 -13.63 -24.27
C ARG A 96 -7.09 -14.12 -24.12
N TYR A 97 -7.64 -14.07 -22.91
CA TYR A 97 -9.03 -14.46 -22.68
C TYR A 97 -10.03 -13.47 -23.31
N HIS A 98 -9.75 -12.16 -23.23
CA HIS A 98 -10.59 -11.14 -23.86
C HIS A 98 -10.65 -11.27 -25.39
N GLN A 99 -9.53 -11.63 -26.02
CA GLN A 99 -9.49 -11.89 -27.46
C GLN A 99 -10.36 -13.09 -27.87
N LEU A 100 -10.48 -14.09 -27.00
CA LEU A 100 -11.30 -15.27 -27.24
C LEU A 100 -12.79 -15.03 -26.92
N ASN A 101 -13.06 -14.22 -25.89
CA ASN A 101 -14.41 -13.94 -25.39
C ASN A 101 -14.59 -12.41 -25.17
N PRO A 102 -14.83 -11.62 -26.23
CA PRO A 102 -14.94 -10.17 -26.12
C PRO A 102 -16.18 -9.72 -25.32
N ASP A 103 -17.29 -10.45 -25.40
CA ASP A 103 -18.55 -10.10 -24.73
C ASP A 103 -18.53 -10.35 -23.21
N TYR A 104 -17.60 -11.18 -22.73
CA TYR A 104 -17.51 -11.57 -21.33
C TYR A 104 -17.47 -10.36 -20.38
N ILE A 105 -16.63 -9.36 -20.70
CA ILE A 105 -16.47 -8.19 -19.82
C ILE A 105 -17.74 -7.34 -19.75
N HIS A 106 -18.51 -7.26 -20.84
CA HIS A 106 -19.76 -6.53 -20.89
C HIS A 106 -20.83 -7.17 -20.00
N GLU A 107 -20.94 -8.50 -20.03
CA GLU A 107 -21.85 -9.25 -19.15
C GLU A 107 -21.45 -9.12 -17.67
N ARG A 108 -20.15 -9.22 -17.38
CA ARG A 108 -19.63 -9.06 -16.01
C ARG A 108 -19.91 -7.66 -15.47
N LEU A 109 -19.77 -6.63 -16.30
CA LEU A 109 -20.08 -5.25 -15.93
C LEU A 109 -21.57 -5.04 -15.67
N LYS A 110 -22.43 -5.62 -16.50
CA LYS A 110 -23.88 -5.56 -16.31
C LYS A 110 -24.30 -6.21 -15.00
N ALA A 111 -23.69 -7.33 -14.63
CA ALA A 111 -23.94 -7.99 -13.35
C ALA A 111 -23.41 -7.19 -12.16
N LEU A 112 -22.25 -6.53 -12.30
CA LEU A 112 -21.64 -5.72 -11.24
C LEU A 112 -22.42 -4.42 -10.96
N GLY A 113 -22.95 -3.79 -12.00
CA GLY A 113 -23.66 -2.51 -11.91
C GLY A 113 -22.86 -1.43 -11.18
N HIS A 114 -23.53 -0.72 -10.27
CA HIS A 114 -22.96 0.35 -9.43
C HIS A 114 -22.90 -0.04 -7.95
N MET A 115 -22.68 -1.32 -7.65
CA MET A 115 -22.63 -1.81 -6.25
C MET A 115 -21.41 -1.30 -5.47
N TYR A 116 -20.37 -0.83 -6.16
CA TYR A 116 -19.11 -0.38 -5.56
C TYR A 116 -18.74 0.99 -6.12
N ASN A 117 -18.14 1.83 -5.27
CA ASN A 117 -17.67 3.16 -5.66
C ASN A 117 -16.40 3.07 -6.50
N LEU A 118 -15.42 2.30 -6.00
CA LEU A 118 -14.18 2.04 -6.72
C LEU A 118 -14.26 0.66 -7.38
N ARG A 119 -14.36 0.66 -8.71
CA ARG A 119 -14.42 -0.55 -9.52
C ARG A 119 -13.17 -0.63 -10.38
N VAL A 120 -12.31 -1.60 -10.08
CA VAL A 120 -11.04 -1.80 -10.76
C VAL A 120 -11.18 -2.91 -11.79
N LEU A 121 -10.74 -2.67 -13.02
CA LEU A 121 -10.53 -3.74 -14.00
C LEU A 121 -9.04 -4.06 -14.04
N LEU A 122 -8.65 -5.17 -13.42
CA LEU A 122 -7.29 -5.68 -13.42
C LEU A 122 -7.06 -6.55 -14.65
N VAL A 123 -6.26 -6.04 -15.58
CA VAL A 123 -5.96 -6.68 -16.85
C VAL A 123 -4.56 -7.26 -16.85
N GLN A 124 -4.46 -8.58 -17.03
CA GLN A 124 -3.17 -9.26 -17.22
C GLN A 124 -2.77 -9.21 -18.70
N VAL A 125 -1.61 -8.63 -18.97
CA VAL A 125 -1.00 -8.52 -20.30
C VAL A 125 -0.19 -9.78 -20.60
N ASP A 126 -0.80 -10.74 -21.28
CA ASP A 126 -0.22 -12.06 -21.58
C ASP A 126 -0.06 -12.34 -23.09
N VAL A 127 -0.13 -11.30 -23.92
CA VAL A 127 -0.03 -11.36 -25.39
C VAL A 127 1.04 -10.35 -25.85
N PRO A 128 1.87 -10.69 -26.86
CA PRO A 128 2.94 -9.81 -27.35
C PRO A 128 2.43 -8.49 -27.95
N GLU A 129 1.24 -8.48 -28.55
CA GLU A 129 0.62 -7.29 -29.14
C GLU A 129 -0.69 -6.91 -28.44
N PRO A 130 -0.63 -6.21 -27.29
CA PRO A 130 -1.81 -5.88 -26.49
C PRO A 130 -2.51 -4.59 -26.94
N HIS A 131 -1.91 -3.77 -27.81
CA HIS A 131 -2.33 -2.40 -28.11
C HIS A 131 -3.80 -2.27 -28.53
N HIS A 132 -4.28 -3.12 -29.44
CA HIS A 132 -5.65 -3.06 -29.93
C HIS A 132 -6.67 -3.43 -28.84
N ALA A 133 -6.40 -4.52 -28.10
CA ALA A 133 -7.24 -4.97 -26.99
C ALA A 133 -7.26 -3.93 -25.86
N LEU A 134 -6.11 -3.34 -25.51
CA LEU A 134 -6.03 -2.31 -24.49
C LEU A 134 -6.77 -1.03 -24.90
N LYS A 135 -6.68 -0.61 -26.16
CA LYS A 135 -7.46 0.52 -26.67
C LYS A 135 -8.96 0.29 -26.50
N HIS A 136 -9.42 -0.91 -26.83
CA HIS A 136 -10.83 -1.30 -26.66
C HIS A 136 -11.25 -1.32 -25.19
N LEU A 137 -10.48 -2.01 -24.33
CA LEU A 137 -10.74 -2.10 -22.89
C LEU A 137 -10.69 -0.73 -22.21
N THR A 138 -9.76 0.15 -22.60
CA THR A 138 -9.67 1.52 -22.07
C THR A 138 -10.95 2.30 -22.39
N ARG A 139 -11.48 2.18 -23.61
CA ARG A 139 -12.75 2.81 -23.98
C ARG A 139 -13.90 2.28 -23.12
N ILE A 140 -13.97 0.98 -22.89
CA ILE A 140 -14.98 0.37 -22.00
C ILE A 140 -14.84 0.92 -20.58
N CYS A 141 -13.63 0.99 -20.05
CA CYS A 141 -13.38 1.48 -18.69
C CYS A 141 -13.82 2.94 -18.51
N ILE A 142 -13.54 3.80 -19.49
CA ILE A 142 -13.97 5.20 -19.45
C ILE A 142 -15.50 5.30 -19.48
N LEU A 143 -16.17 4.54 -20.35
CA LEU A 143 -17.63 4.60 -20.48
C LEU A 143 -18.38 4.01 -19.28
N ALA A 144 -17.78 3.05 -18.58
CA ALA A 144 -18.39 2.36 -17.45
C ALA A 144 -17.91 2.88 -16.07
N ASP A 145 -17.12 3.97 -16.03
CA ASP A 145 -16.49 4.51 -14.82
C ASP A 145 -15.70 3.45 -14.01
N LEU A 146 -14.80 2.76 -14.70
CA LEU A 146 -13.84 1.80 -14.13
C LEU A 146 -12.42 2.35 -14.14
N THR A 147 -11.63 1.98 -13.15
CA THR A 147 -10.18 2.18 -13.15
C THR A 147 -9.49 0.98 -13.81
N LEU A 148 -8.84 1.20 -14.96
CA LEU A 148 -8.03 0.17 -15.62
C LEU A 148 -6.66 0.04 -14.94
N MET A 149 -6.32 -1.16 -14.48
CA MET A 149 -5.02 -1.50 -13.92
C MET A 149 -4.37 -2.60 -14.75
N LEU A 150 -3.12 -2.38 -15.18
CA LEU A 150 -2.39 -3.35 -16.00
C LEU A 150 -1.38 -4.12 -15.15
N ALA A 151 -1.32 -5.43 -15.38
CA ALA A 151 -0.34 -6.33 -14.76
C ALA A 151 0.41 -7.10 -15.85
N TRP A 152 1.75 -7.09 -15.79
CA TRP A 152 2.60 -7.79 -16.77
C TRP A 152 2.84 -9.26 -16.43
N SER A 153 2.48 -9.65 -15.21
CA SER A 153 2.59 -11.02 -14.71
C SER A 153 1.46 -11.33 -13.71
N ALA A 154 1.24 -12.62 -13.45
CA ALA A 154 0.31 -13.04 -12.38
C ALA A 154 0.81 -12.61 -10.99
N GLU A 155 2.12 -12.47 -10.82
CA GLU A 155 2.74 -11.95 -9.60
C GLU A 155 2.38 -10.48 -9.38
N ASP A 156 2.54 -9.65 -10.41
CA ASP A 156 2.17 -8.22 -10.34
C ASP A 156 0.67 -8.06 -10.07
N ALA A 157 -0.17 -8.88 -10.70
CA ALA A 157 -1.61 -8.89 -10.47
C ALA A 157 -1.95 -9.16 -8.99
N GLY A 158 -1.29 -10.16 -8.38
CA GLY A 158 -1.44 -10.47 -6.97
C GLY A 158 -1.03 -9.29 -6.08
N LYS A 159 0.16 -8.72 -6.29
CA LYS A 159 0.68 -7.58 -5.53
C LYS A 159 -0.20 -6.33 -5.65
N ILE A 160 -0.78 -6.08 -6.82
CA ILE A 160 -1.72 -4.96 -7.01
C ILE A 160 -2.95 -5.14 -6.12
N ILE A 161 -3.56 -6.33 -6.12
CA ILE A 161 -4.73 -6.64 -5.27
C ILE A 161 -4.38 -6.50 -3.79
N GLU A 162 -3.22 -7.02 -3.36
CA GLU A 162 -2.74 -6.86 -1.99
C GLU A 162 -2.60 -5.39 -1.61
N THR A 163 -1.99 -4.59 -2.49
CA THR A 163 -1.78 -3.17 -2.26
C THR A 163 -3.12 -2.45 -2.08
N TYR A 164 -4.11 -2.73 -2.92
CA TYR A 164 -5.45 -2.16 -2.74
C TYR A 164 -6.06 -2.51 -1.38
N LYS A 165 -5.91 -3.76 -0.92
CA LYS A 165 -6.46 -4.18 0.37
C LYS A 165 -5.71 -3.54 1.55
N ILE A 166 -4.38 -3.51 1.53
CA ILE A 166 -3.55 -2.91 2.59
C ILE A 166 -3.85 -1.40 2.71
N TYR A 167 -4.10 -0.74 1.59
CA TYR A 167 -4.35 0.70 1.55
C TYR A 167 -5.80 1.07 1.84
N GLU A 168 -6.71 0.12 2.10
CA GLU A 168 -8.12 0.40 2.44
C GLU A 168 -8.25 1.36 3.65
N ASN A 169 -7.41 1.16 4.68
CA ASN A 169 -7.46 1.92 5.92
C ASN A 169 -6.28 2.91 6.07
N LYS A 170 -5.47 3.11 5.04
CA LYS A 170 -4.28 3.97 5.13
C LYS A 170 -4.67 5.44 4.94
N SER A 171 -4.15 6.32 5.78
CA SER A 171 -4.39 7.76 5.69
C SER A 171 -3.77 8.36 4.41
N PRO A 172 -4.31 9.48 3.89
CA PRO A 172 -3.79 10.16 2.71
C PRO A 172 -2.43 10.85 2.96
N ASP A 173 -1.88 10.78 4.17
CA ASP A 173 -0.64 11.46 4.59
C ASP A 173 0.55 11.16 3.67
N ALA A 174 0.59 9.98 3.06
CA ALA A 174 1.64 9.61 2.12
C ALA A 174 1.60 10.42 0.80
N ILE A 175 0.43 10.96 0.44
CA ILE A 175 0.17 11.69 -0.80
C ILE A 175 0.09 13.21 -0.55
N MET A 176 -0.17 13.62 0.70
CA MET A 176 -0.20 15.04 1.06
C MET A 176 1.16 15.71 0.85
N GLU A 177 1.11 16.97 0.43
CA GLU A 177 2.32 17.81 0.34
C GLU A 177 2.95 17.90 1.72
N ARG A 178 4.22 17.46 1.82
CA ARG A 178 5.01 17.68 3.03
C ARG A 178 5.38 19.16 3.05
N SER A 179 4.57 19.97 3.71
CA SER A 179 4.91 21.37 3.92
C SER A 179 6.21 21.43 4.73
N ASP A 180 7.25 22.05 4.19
CA ASP A 180 8.46 22.32 4.96
C ASP A 180 8.09 23.18 6.16
N THR A 181 8.22 22.65 7.37
CA THR A 181 7.78 23.32 8.60
C THR A 181 8.78 24.38 9.05
N ALA A 182 10.06 24.22 8.72
CA ALA A 182 11.11 25.14 9.13
C ALA A 182 11.10 26.43 8.29
N PRO A 183 11.09 27.63 8.90
CA PRO A 183 11.15 28.91 8.18
C PRO A 183 12.32 29.01 7.21
N TYR A 184 13.48 28.46 7.59
CA TYR A 184 14.68 28.43 6.77
C TYR A 184 14.48 27.65 5.45
N GLN A 185 13.80 26.51 5.50
CA GLN A 185 13.52 25.68 4.31
C GLN A 185 12.54 26.37 3.37
N LYS A 186 11.48 27.00 3.92
CA LYS A 186 10.55 27.81 3.12
C LYS A 186 11.26 28.92 2.36
N LEU A 187 12.17 29.59 3.05
CA LEU A 187 12.94 30.70 2.48
C LEU A 187 13.93 30.21 1.41
N MET A 188 14.62 29.09 1.66
CA MET A 188 15.50 28.47 0.68
C MET A 188 14.74 28.07 -0.58
N ASN A 189 13.57 27.42 -0.43
CA ASN A 189 12.73 27.04 -1.57
C ASN A 189 12.22 28.25 -2.36
N ALA A 190 11.79 29.31 -1.65
CA ALA A 190 11.36 30.56 -2.27
C ALA A 190 12.48 31.19 -3.11
N LEU A 191 13.70 31.27 -2.58
CA LEU A 191 14.86 31.79 -3.32
C LEU A 191 15.24 30.93 -4.53
N THR A 192 15.15 29.59 -4.42
CA THR A 192 15.41 28.68 -5.55
C THR A 192 14.35 28.72 -6.65
N THR A 193 13.21 29.39 -6.41
CA THR A 193 12.20 29.63 -7.45
C THR A 193 12.69 30.67 -8.48
N ILE A 194 13.63 31.53 -8.08
CA ILE A 194 14.25 32.50 -8.98
C ILE A 194 15.14 31.75 -9.98
N ARG A 195 14.86 31.93 -11.28
CA ARG A 195 15.64 31.32 -12.36
C ARG A 195 17.12 31.67 -12.18
N SER A 196 17.97 30.63 -12.11
CA SER A 196 19.44 30.70 -11.91
C SER A 196 19.95 30.83 -10.48
N VAL A 197 19.09 30.74 -9.47
CA VAL A 197 19.49 30.61 -8.06
C VAL A 197 19.43 29.14 -7.67
N ASN A 198 20.58 28.57 -7.30
CA ASN A 198 20.68 27.20 -6.79
C ASN A 198 20.50 27.14 -5.27
N LYS A 199 20.34 25.94 -4.70
CA LYS A 199 20.30 25.74 -3.24
C LYS A 199 21.54 26.30 -2.55
N THR A 200 22.71 26.11 -3.12
CA THR A 200 23.98 26.66 -2.61
C THR A 200 23.95 28.19 -2.57
N ASP A 201 23.47 28.81 -3.65
CA ASP A 201 23.40 30.27 -3.76
C ASP A 201 22.40 30.84 -2.72
N ALA A 202 21.26 30.17 -2.53
CA ALA A 202 20.27 30.53 -1.52
C ALA A 202 20.85 30.40 -0.09
N THR A 203 21.58 29.32 0.21
CA THR A 203 22.28 29.18 1.49
C THR A 203 23.27 30.32 1.72
N THR A 204 24.08 30.66 0.70
CA THR A 204 25.05 31.76 0.77
C THR A 204 24.37 33.11 1.03
N LEU A 205 23.31 33.41 0.29
CA LEU A 205 22.51 34.63 0.45
C LEU A 205 21.93 34.74 1.86
N LEU A 206 21.32 33.67 2.36
CA LEU A 206 20.73 33.66 3.70
C LEU A 206 21.78 33.75 4.80
N SER A 207 22.96 33.16 4.60
CA SER A 207 24.05 33.25 5.58
C SER A 207 24.72 34.63 5.58
N THR A 208 24.74 35.33 4.44
CA THR A 208 25.42 36.62 4.28
C THR A 208 24.54 37.78 4.73
N PHE A 209 23.26 37.78 4.36
CA PHE A 209 22.32 38.87 4.68
C PHE A 209 21.52 38.61 5.95
N GLY A 210 21.43 37.37 6.44
CA GLY A 210 20.72 37.01 7.67
C GLY A 210 19.19 37.10 7.56
N THR A 211 18.65 38.24 7.16
CA THR A 211 17.21 38.50 7.02
C THR A 211 16.80 38.66 5.55
N LEU A 212 15.57 38.22 5.22
CA LEU A 212 15.01 38.44 3.87
C LEU A 212 14.83 39.94 3.57
N SER A 213 14.56 40.75 4.59
CA SER A 213 14.41 42.20 4.43
C SER A 213 15.71 42.85 3.92
N GLU A 214 16.84 42.49 4.51
CA GLU A 214 18.16 42.98 4.08
C GLU A 214 18.50 42.52 2.66
N LEU A 215 18.15 41.29 2.33
CA LEU A 215 18.33 40.75 0.98
C LEU A 215 17.49 41.50 -0.07
N ILE A 216 16.25 41.88 0.25
CA ILE A 216 15.38 42.64 -0.65
C ILE A 216 15.92 44.06 -0.85
N GLN A 217 16.45 44.70 0.19
CA GLN A 217 16.99 46.07 0.09
C GLN A 217 18.39 46.13 -0.54
N ALA A 218 19.07 45.00 -0.72
CA ALA A 218 20.43 44.94 -1.22
C ALA A 218 20.54 45.38 -2.69
N GLN A 219 21.55 46.19 -2.99
CA GLN A 219 21.85 46.60 -4.37
C GLN A 219 22.44 45.44 -5.18
N PRO A 220 22.29 45.43 -6.53
CA PRO A 220 22.87 44.39 -7.39
C PRO A 220 24.38 44.20 -7.17
N ASN A 221 25.10 45.29 -6.92
CA ASN A 221 26.55 45.25 -6.67
C ASN A 221 26.89 44.49 -5.38
N THR A 222 26.11 44.67 -4.32
CA THR A 222 26.31 43.98 -3.04
C THR A 222 25.99 42.49 -3.16
N LEU A 223 24.94 42.14 -3.93
CA LEU A 223 24.59 40.76 -4.23
C LEU A 223 25.69 40.04 -5.04
N ALA A 224 26.39 40.77 -5.92
CA ALA A 224 27.50 40.23 -6.71
C ALA A 224 28.80 39.99 -5.91
N LEU A 225 28.91 40.52 -4.69
CA LEU A 225 30.03 40.26 -3.78
C LEU A 225 29.90 38.89 -3.08
N CYS A 226 28.71 38.31 -3.07
CA CYS A 226 28.49 37.00 -2.49
C CYS A 226 29.21 35.90 -3.31
N PRO A 227 29.89 34.95 -2.66
CA PRO A 227 30.60 33.90 -3.36
C PRO A 227 29.64 33.05 -4.19
N GLY A 228 29.94 32.86 -5.48
CA GLY A 228 29.11 32.08 -6.41
C GLY A 228 27.98 32.85 -7.10
N ILE A 229 27.78 34.13 -6.76
CA ILE A 229 26.78 35.02 -7.35
C ILE A 229 27.46 36.01 -8.28
N GLY A 230 27.48 35.69 -9.57
CA GLY A 230 27.97 36.63 -10.58
C GLY A 230 26.99 37.79 -10.82
N ILE A 231 27.49 38.84 -11.49
CA ILE A 231 26.74 40.06 -11.82
C ILE A 231 25.38 39.76 -12.47
N GLN A 232 25.34 38.83 -13.42
CA GLN A 232 24.11 38.44 -14.11
C GLN A 232 23.07 37.78 -13.18
N LYS A 233 23.52 36.99 -12.19
CA LYS A 233 22.62 36.39 -11.20
C LYS A 233 22.11 37.46 -10.25
N ALA A 234 22.99 38.35 -9.79
CA ALA A 234 22.65 39.45 -8.91
C ALA A 234 21.61 40.40 -9.54
N GLU A 235 21.80 40.80 -10.79
CA GLU A 235 20.83 41.62 -11.54
C GLU A 235 19.49 40.91 -11.68
N ARG A 236 19.49 39.60 -11.97
CA ARG A 236 18.26 38.82 -12.12
C ARG A 236 17.51 38.67 -10.80
N ILE A 237 18.21 38.45 -9.69
CA ILE A 237 17.62 38.41 -8.34
C ILE A 237 16.98 39.76 -8.03
N HIS A 238 17.75 40.85 -8.16
CA HIS A 238 17.28 42.19 -7.87
C HIS A 238 16.09 42.58 -8.75
N LYS A 239 16.14 42.27 -10.05
CA LYS A 239 15.03 42.47 -10.98
C LYS A 239 13.78 41.70 -10.52
N THR A 240 13.91 40.41 -10.21
CA THR A 240 12.76 39.57 -9.81
C THR A 240 12.08 40.10 -8.55
N LEU A 241 12.84 40.69 -7.62
CA LEU A 241 12.30 41.24 -6.37
C LEU A 241 11.64 42.62 -6.53
N HIS A 242 12.03 43.40 -7.54
CA HIS A 242 11.58 44.79 -7.72
C HIS A 242 10.76 45.02 -9.01
N GLU A 243 10.58 44.00 -9.84
CA GLU A 243 9.76 44.10 -11.04
C GLU A 243 8.29 44.33 -10.65
N GLN A 244 7.64 45.28 -11.32
CA GLN A 244 6.23 45.56 -11.07
C GLN A 244 5.40 44.36 -11.54
N PHE A 245 4.49 43.89 -10.68
CA PHE A 245 3.58 42.80 -11.03
C PHE A 245 2.66 43.15 -12.21
N LEU A 246 2.32 44.43 -12.36
CA LEU A 246 1.50 44.93 -13.45
C LEU A 246 2.40 45.47 -14.56
N CYS A 247 2.11 45.04 -15.79
CA CYS A 247 2.77 45.60 -16.96
C CYS A 247 2.34 47.07 -17.09
N PRO A 248 3.25 48.05 -17.06
CA PRO A 248 2.88 49.45 -17.22
C PRO A 248 2.20 49.61 -18.58
N SER A 249 0.97 50.13 -18.58
CA SER A 249 0.21 50.37 -19.80
C SER A 249 1.08 51.21 -20.73
N LYS A 250 1.37 50.70 -21.93
CA LYS A 250 2.06 51.48 -22.96
C LYS A 250 1.19 52.70 -23.25
N SER A 251 1.59 53.86 -22.74
CA SER A 251 1.04 55.14 -23.18
C SER A 251 1.38 55.28 -24.67
N VAL A 252 0.38 55.00 -25.51
CA VAL A 252 0.41 55.23 -26.95
C VAL A 252 0.66 56.73 -27.13
N LYS A 253 1.86 57.08 -27.61
CA LYS A 253 2.17 58.41 -28.13
C LYS A 253 1.66 58.52 -29.57
#